data_AF-A0A2S8F1F0-F1
#
_entry.id   AF-A0A2S8F1F0-F1
#
_cell.length_a   1.000
_cell.length_b   1.000
_cell.length_c   1.000
_cell.angle_alpha   90.00
_cell.angle_beta   90.00
_cell.angle_gamma   90.00
#
_symmetry.space_group_name_H-M   'P 1'
#
loop_
_entity.id
_entity.type
_entity.pdbx_description
1 polymer ?
#
loop_
_entity_poly.entity_id
_entity_poly.type
_entity_poly.pdbx_seq_one_letter_code
_entity_poly.pdbx_strand_id
1 'polypeptide(L)'
;MEPADQNNPFESPTAASDPSASLERVVHLARLGWLLPLIGIGLFVMILVTTRLEIPTSLNFMILIGILLCLVGGILFTVYGMFWSVAHRALLRHVMGGLAASFVLMTVVGGVILLLLFAVSSSYPG
;
A
#
# COMPACT_ATOMS: atom_id res chain seq x y z
N MET A 1 -53.01 -15.48 -2.75
CA MET A 1 -51.80 -15.23 -3.56
C MET A 1 -51.85 -13.78 -3.94
N GLU A 2 -51.22 -12.92 -3.13
CA GLU A 2 -51.05 -11.51 -3.43
C GLU A 2 -49.88 -11.33 -4.39
N PRO A 3 -50.05 -10.61 -5.51
CA PRO A 3 -48.97 -10.08 -6.31
C PRO A 3 -48.92 -8.56 -6.10
N ALA A 4 -47.87 -8.02 -5.47
CA ALA A 4 -47.36 -6.65 -5.72
C ALA A 4 -46.33 -6.22 -4.65
N ASP A 5 -45.10 -6.72 -4.77
CA ASP A 5 -43.91 -6.04 -4.23
C ASP A 5 -43.00 -5.62 -5.40
N GLN A 6 -43.55 -4.90 -6.39
CA GLN A 6 -42.83 -4.53 -7.62
C GLN A 6 -42.97 -3.07 -8.06
N ASN A 7 -43.39 -2.16 -7.17
CA ASN A 7 -43.35 -0.74 -7.49
C ASN A 7 -42.98 0.05 -6.24
N ASN A 8 -41.69 0.14 -5.94
CA ASN A 8 -41.17 1.23 -5.14
C ASN A 8 -40.80 2.39 -6.10
N PRO A 9 -41.64 3.44 -6.23
CA PRO A 9 -41.40 4.55 -7.14
C PRO A 9 -40.26 5.49 -6.67
N PHE A 10 -39.66 5.22 -5.50
CA PHE A 10 -38.52 5.95 -4.96
C PHE A 10 -37.18 5.26 -5.22
N GLU A 11 -37.17 4.09 -5.84
CA GLU A 11 -35.93 3.45 -6.27
C GLU A 11 -35.45 4.13 -7.56
N SER A 12 -34.76 5.27 -7.39
CA SER A 12 -34.16 5.99 -8.50
C SER A 12 -33.09 5.10 -9.16
N PRO A 13 -33.20 4.74 -10.46
CA PRO A 13 -32.21 3.91 -11.15
C PRO A 13 -30.82 4.57 -11.31
N THR A 14 -30.66 5.80 -10.83
CA THR A 14 -29.54 6.69 -11.17
C THR A 14 -28.33 6.57 -10.24
N ALA A 15 -28.43 5.91 -9.10
CA ALA A 15 -27.28 5.73 -8.20
C ALA A 15 -26.40 4.51 -8.57
N ALA A 16 -26.91 3.59 -9.39
CA ALA A 16 -26.21 2.35 -9.72
C ALA A 16 -25.22 2.47 -10.90
N SER A 17 -25.24 3.58 -11.64
CA SER A 17 -24.57 3.70 -12.94
C SER A 17 -23.89 5.04 -13.18
N ASP A 18 -23.50 5.77 -12.13
CA ASP A 18 -22.73 7.00 -12.31
C ASP A 18 -21.25 6.66 -12.57
N PRO A 19 -20.75 6.82 -13.82
CA PRO A 19 -19.36 6.53 -14.14
C PRO A 19 -18.39 7.41 -13.34
N SER A 20 -18.83 8.58 -12.86
CA SER A 20 -18.02 9.46 -12.01
C SER A 20 -17.73 8.84 -10.64
N ALA A 21 -18.72 8.17 -10.03
CA ALA A 21 -18.56 7.43 -8.77
C ALA A 21 -17.58 6.24 -8.93
N SER A 22 -17.56 5.62 -10.11
CA SER A 22 -16.60 4.55 -10.42
C SER A 22 -15.16 5.07 -10.53
N LEU A 23 -14.97 6.24 -11.15
CA LEU A 23 -13.65 6.85 -11.34
C LEU A 23 -13.05 7.31 -10.01
N GLU A 24 -13.85 7.96 -9.16
CA GLU A 24 -13.41 8.43 -7.85
C GLU A 24 -12.91 7.27 -6.98
N ARG A 25 -13.62 6.14 -7.00
CA ARG A 25 -13.19 4.92 -6.30
C ARG A 25 -11.86 4.40 -6.82
N VAL A 26 -11.67 4.35 -8.14
CA VAL A 26 -10.41 3.89 -8.76
C VAL A 26 -9.25 4.82 -8.39
N VAL A 27 -9.47 6.14 -8.42
CA VAL A 27 -8.47 7.13 -8.00
C VAL A 27 -8.13 6.96 -6.52
N HIS A 28 -9.12 6.75 -5.66
CA HIS A 28 -8.92 6.55 -4.23
C HIS A 28 -8.06 5.31 -3.95
N LEU A 29 -8.34 4.19 -4.64
CA LEU A 29 -7.55 2.97 -4.53
C LEU A 29 -6.13 3.15 -5.10
N ALA A 30 -5.97 3.83 -6.23
CA ALA A 30 -4.65 4.11 -6.81
C ALA A 30 -3.78 5.00 -5.90
N ARG A 31 -4.40 5.88 -5.10
CA ARG A 31 -3.67 6.67 -4.09
C ARG A 31 -3.05 5.82 -3.00
N LEU A 32 -3.66 4.69 -2.65
CA LEU A 32 -3.08 3.76 -1.67
C LEU A 32 -1.74 3.19 -2.15
N GLY A 33 -1.51 3.14 -3.46
CA GLY A 33 -0.26 2.67 -4.06
C GLY A 33 0.97 3.45 -3.62
N TRP A 34 0.85 4.75 -3.34
CA TRP A 34 1.95 5.58 -2.84
C TRP A 34 1.84 5.92 -1.34
N LEU A 35 0.63 5.96 -0.80
CA LEU A 35 0.43 6.21 0.64
C LEU A 35 0.94 5.06 1.51
N LEU A 36 0.68 3.80 1.14
CA LEU A 36 1.13 2.65 1.93
C LEU A 36 2.66 2.57 2.01
N PRO A 37 3.44 2.68 0.91
CA PRO A 37 4.88 2.72 1.01
C PRO A 37 5.40 3.89 1.85
N LEU A 38 4.78 5.07 1.78
CA LEU A 38 5.16 6.20 2.65
C LEU A 38 4.94 5.90 4.14
N ILE A 39 3.83 5.23 4.49
CA ILE A 39 3.60 4.74 5.85
C ILE A 39 4.71 3.75 6.24
N GLY A 40 5.07 2.83 5.36
CA GLY A 40 6.19 1.90 5.55
C GLY A 40 7.53 2.62 5.80
N ILE A 41 7.81 3.70 5.09
CA ILE A 41 9.00 4.54 5.33
C ILE A 41 8.93 5.19 6.72
N GLY A 42 7.77 5.70 7.13
CA GLY A 42 7.56 6.24 8.47
C GLY A 42 7.77 5.19 9.57
N LEU A 43 7.26 3.96 9.36
CA LEU A 43 7.50 2.83 10.27
C LEU A 43 8.99 2.46 10.34
N PHE A 44 9.73 2.57 9.23
CA PHE A 44 11.17 2.37 9.25
C PHE A 44 11.89 3.42 10.10
N VAL A 45 11.53 4.71 9.99
CA VAL A 45 12.05 5.76 10.88
C VAL A 45 11.73 5.45 12.34
N MET A 46 10.56 4.90 12.63
CA MET A 46 10.19 4.45 13.97
C MET A 46 11.16 3.38 14.49
N ILE A 47 11.54 2.38 13.67
CA ILE A 47 12.55 1.36 14.05
C ILE A 47 13.89 2.02 14.42
N LEU A 48 14.33 3.02 13.66
CA LEU A 48 15.60 3.71 13.95
C LEU A 48 15.57 4.44 15.30
N VAL A 49 14.41 4.92 15.72
CA VAL A 49 14.22 5.54 17.04
C VAL A 49 14.12 4.48 18.13
N THR A 50 13.31 3.44 17.93
CA THR A 50 13.07 2.42 18.95
C THR A 50 14.33 1.61 19.29
N THR A 51 15.20 1.38 18.30
CA THR A 51 16.51 0.73 18.51
C THR A 51 17.46 1.52 19.41
N ARG A 52 17.22 2.82 19.63
CA ARG A 52 17.98 3.65 20.59
C ARG A 52 17.42 3.62 22.01
N LEU A 53 16.20 3.10 22.19
CA LEU A 53 15.42 3.21 23.43
C LEU A 53 15.29 1.88 24.20
N GLU A 54 16.15 0.90 23.92
CA GLU A 54 16.13 -0.45 24.55
C GLU A 54 14.76 -1.16 24.48
N ILE A 55 13.98 -0.84 23.45
CA ILE A 55 12.65 -1.40 23.25
C ILE A 55 12.73 -2.90 22.90
N PRO A 56 11.80 -3.73 23.39
CA PRO A 56 11.82 -5.17 23.16
C PRO A 56 11.83 -5.52 21.67
N THR A 57 12.69 -6.49 21.33
CA THR A 57 12.90 -6.98 19.95
C THR A 57 11.62 -7.42 19.26
N SER A 58 10.62 -7.90 20.01
CA SER A 58 9.31 -8.29 19.49
C SER A 58 8.57 -7.13 18.82
N LEU A 59 8.67 -5.91 19.36
CA LEU A 59 8.05 -4.73 18.75
C LEU A 59 8.70 -4.40 17.41
N ASN A 60 10.03 -4.42 17.34
CA ASN A 60 10.77 -4.18 16.10
C ASN A 60 10.41 -5.22 15.02
N PHE A 61 10.22 -6.48 15.41
CA PHE A 61 9.76 -7.54 14.50
C PHE A 61 8.33 -7.29 13.99
N MET A 62 7.40 -6.88 14.85
CA MET A 62 6.04 -6.49 14.43
C MET A 62 6.06 -5.30 13.48
N ILE A 63 6.88 -4.27 13.75
CA ILE A 63 7.02 -3.12 12.87
C ILE A 63 7.59 -3.55 11.51
N LEU A 64 8.59 -4.44 11.48
CA LEU A 64 9.14 -4.97 10.24
C LEU A 64 8.09 -5.71 9.40
N ILE A 65 7.22 -6.52 10.02
CA ILE A 65 6.08 -7.14 9.32
C ILE A 65 5.16 -6.05 8.76
N GLY A 66 4.85 -5.01 9.54
CA GLY A 66 4.05 -3.87 9.08
C GLY A 66 4.64 -3.17 7.86
N ILE A 67 5.96 -2.98 7.84
CA ILE A 67 6.70 -2.43 6.69
C ILE A 67 6.53 -3.32 5.45
N LEU A 68 6.68 -4.64 5.61
CA LEU A 68 6.51 -5.59 4.51
C LEU A 68 5.08 -5.58 3.95
N LEU A 69 4.08 -5.53 4.82
CA LEU A 69 2.67 -5.41 4.41
C LEU A 69 2.40 -4.09 3.67
N CYS A 70 2.99 -2.99 4.13
CA CYS A 70 2.90 -1.69 3.44
C CYS A 70 3.54 -1.73 2.04
N LEU A 71 4.69 -2.40 1.90
CA LEU A 71 5.35 -2.58 0.61
C LEU A 71 4.50 -3.43 -0.34
N VAL A 72 4.06 -4.62 0.10
CA VAL A 72 3.24 -5.52 -0.72
C VAL A 72 1.92 -4.83 -1.10
N GLY A 73 1.24 -4.21 -0.14
CA GLY A 73 0.00 -3.45 -0.40
C GLY A 73 0.23 -2.31 -1.39
N GLY A 74 1.29 -1.52 -1.22
CA GLY A 74 1.67 -0.45 -2.14
C GLY A 74 1.91 -0.93 -3.58
N ILE A 75 2.61 -2.05 -3.75
CA ILE A 75 2.83 -2.68 -5.06
C ILE A 75 1.49 -3.11 -5.67
N LEU A 76 0.62 -3.79 -4.91
CA LEU A 76 -0.68 -4.25 -5.40
C LEU A 76 -1.57 -3.10 -5.89
N PHE A 77 -1.68 -2.01 -5.11
CA PHE A 77 -2.47 -0.85 -5.51
C PHE A 77 -1.82 -0.04 -6.64
N THR A 78 -0.50 -0.04 -6.75
CA THR A 78 0.22 0.55 -7.88
C THR A 78 -0.06 -0.23 -9.17
N VAL A 79 -0.01 -1.57 -9.11
CA VAL A 79 -0.37 -2.47 -10.23
C VAL A 79 -1.83 -2.27 -10.64
N TYR A 80 -2.74 -2.21 -9.67
CA TYR A 80 -4.13 -1.87 -9.93
C TYR A 80 -4.27 -0.52 -10.66
N GLY A 81 -3.56 0.51 -10.19
CA GLY A 81 -3.52 1.82 -10.86
C GLY A 81 -2.98 1.76 -12.29
N MET A 82 -1.95 0.93 -12.55
CA MET A 82 -1.40 0.72 -13.90
C MET A 82 -2.45 0.17 -14.85
N PHE A 83 -3.18 -0.88 -14.45
CA PHE A 83 -4.25 -1.46 -15.26
C PHE A 83 -5.31 -0.42 -15.66
N TRP A 84 -5.73 0.44 -14.72
CA TRP A 84 -6.76 1.44 -14.98
C TRP A 84 -6.24 2.73 -15.65
N SER A 85 -4.93 2.97 -15.61
CA SER A 85 -4.30 4.16 -16.23
C SER A 85 -4.40 4.18 -17.76
N VAL A 86 -4.59 3.01 -18.38
CA VAL A 86 -4.84 2.86 -19.81
C VAL A 86 -6.14 3.57 -20.21
N ALA A 87 -7.17 3.47 -19.36
CA ALA A 87 -8.46 4.12 -19.58
C ALA A 87 -8.49 5.57 -19.05
N HIS A 88 -7.73 5.89 -18.01
CA HIS A 88 -7.77 7.20 -17.36
C HIS A 88 -6.37 7.78 -17.13
N ARG A 89 -5.95 8.71 -18.00
CA ARG A 89 -4.63 9.37 -17.92
C ARG A 89 -4.35 10.07 -16.58
N ALA A 90 -5.39 10.53 -15.89
CA ALA A 90 -5.26 11.18 -14.58
C ALA A 90 -4.61 10.27 -13.52
N LEU A 91 -4.73 8.94 -13.66
CA LEU A 91 -4.15 7.96 -12.74
C LEU A 91 -2.63 7.83 -12.86
N LEU A 92 -2.01 8.26 -13.98
CA LEU A 92 -0.57 8.11 -14.22
C LEU A 92 0.27 8.75 -13.12
N ARG A 93 -0.15 9.90 -12.58
CA ARG A 93 0.58 10.57 -11.49
C ARG A 93 0.58 9.74 -10.21
N HIS A 94 -0.53 9.07 -9.90
CA HIS A 94 -0.63 8.21 -8.72
C HIS A 94 0.18 6.92 -8.90
N VAL A 95 0.17 6.35 -10.11
CA VAL A 95 1.02 5.20 -10.45
C VAL A 95 2.50 5.53 -10.32
N MET A 96 2.94 6.66 -10.90
CA MET A 96 4.33 7.10 -10.81
C MET A 96 4.75 7.37 -9.35
N GLY A 97 3.87 7.99 -8.56
CA GLY A 97 4.08 8.13 -7.13
C GLY A 97 4.20 6.78 -6.41
N GLY A 98 3.37 5.81 -6.79
CA GLY A 98 3.37 4.46 -6.20
C GLY A 98 4.65 3.70 -6.50
N LEU A 99 5.11 3.75 -7.76
CA LEU A 99 6.39 3.19 -8.19
C LEU A 99 7.56 3.84 -7.45
N ALA A 100 7.60 5.18 -7.37
CA ALA A 100 8.68 5.90 -6.71
C ALA A 100 8.72 5.57 -5.20
N ALA A 101 7.59 5.64 -4.51
CA ALA A 101 7.53 5.36 -3.07
C ALA A 101 7.85 3.88 -2.76
N SER A 102 7.38 2.95 -3.59
CA SER A 102 7.70 1.52 -3.46
C SER A 102 9.18 1.25 -3.70
N PHE A 103 9.80 1.90 -4.68
CA PHE A 103 11.24 1.76 -4.96
C PHE A 103 12.10 2.23 -3.80
N VAL A 104 11.75 3.38 -3.20
CA VAL A 104 12.42 3.88 -2.00
C VAL A 104 12.28 2.88 -0.85
N LEU A 105 11.06 2.42 -0.57
CA LEU A 105 10.84 1.46 0.51
C LEU A 105 11.54 0.12 0.27
N MET A 106 11.58 -0.35 -0.98
CA MET A 106 12.29 -1.56 -1.37
C MET A 106 13.80 -1.43 -1.18
N THR A 107 14.37 -0.26 -1.50
CA THR A 107 15.80 0.03 -1.25
C THR A 107 16.11 0.00 0.25
N VAL A 108 15.24 0.56 1.08
CA VAL A 108 15.37 0.52 2.54
C VAL A 108 15.32 -0.92 3.06
N VAL A 109 14.29 -1.69 2.67
CA VAL A 109 14.12 -3.09 3.11
C VAL A 109 15.30 -3.95 2.63
N GLY A 110 15.69 -3.81 1.36
CA GLY A 110 16.82 -4.54 0.79
C GLY A 110 18.14 -4.19 1.48
N GLY A 111 18.38 -2.91 1.80
CA GLY A 111 19.55 -2.47 2.56
C GLY A 111 19.61 -3.07 3.96
N VAL A 112 18.48 -3.12 4.68
CA VAL A 112 18.40 -3.76 5.99
C VAL A 112 18.70 -5.26 5.91
N ILE A 113 18.11 -5.96 4.94
CA ILE A 113 18.37 -7.40 4.74
C ILE A 113 19.85 -7.65 4.44
N LEU A 114 20.45 -6.85 3.55
CA LEU A 114 21.86 -6.96 3.19
C LEU A 114 22.76 -6.76 4.42
N LEU A 115 22.49 -5.74 5.24
CA LEU A 115 23.23 -5.49 6.48
C LEU A 115 23.11 -6.65 7.47
N LEU A 116 21.93 -7.24 7.61
CA LEU A 116 21.71 -8.41 8.47
C LEU A 116 22.50 -9.63 7.96
N LEU A 117 22.50 -9.88 6.65
CA LEU A 117 23.28 -10.97 6.05
C LEU A 117 24.79 -10.78 6.27
N PHE A 118 25.29 -9.56 6.11
CA PHE A 118 26.69 -9.24 6.42
C PHE A 118 27.02 -9.47 7.89
N ALA A 119 26.17 -9.00 8.81
CA ALA A 119 26.36 -9.19 10.25
C ALA A 119 26.43 -10.68 10.62
N VAL A 120 25.51 -11.50 10.08
CA VAL A 120 25.50 -12.95 10.29
C VAL A 120 26.78 -13.59 9.73
N SER A 121 27.19 -13.24 8.51
CA SER A 121 28.40 -13.80 7.89
C SER A 121 29.70 -13.48 8.66
N SER A 122 29.77 -12.30 9.29
CA SER A 122 30.94 -11.87 10.07
C SER A 122 30.99 -12.51 11.47
N SER A 123 29.85 -12.94 12.00
CA SER A 123 29.72 -13.51 13.35
C SER A 123 30.03 -15.01 13.39
N TYR A 124 30.03 -15.69 12.24
CA TYR A 124 30.41 -17.10 12.09
C TYR A 124 31.52 -17.23 11.03
N PRO A 125 32.77 -16.82 11.35
CA PRO A 125 33.90 -17.17 10.50
C PRO A 125 34.06 -18.68 10.56
N GLY A 126 33.85 -19.35 9.42
CA GLY A 126 34.11 -20.79 9.27
C GLY A 126 35.57 -21.14 9.50
#